data_AF-A0A6P1MJQ4-F1
#
_entry.id   AF-A0A6P1MJQ4-F1
#
_cell.length_a   1.000
_cell.length_b   1.000
_cell.length_c   1.000
_cell.angle_alpha   90.00
_cell.angle_beta   90.00
_cell.angle_gamma   90.00
#
_symmetry.space_group_name_H-M   'P 1'
#
loop_
_entity.id
_entity.type
_entity.pdbx_description
1 polymer ?
#
loop_
_entity_poly.entity_id
_entity_poly.type
_entity_poly.pdbx_seq_one_letter_code
_entity_poly.pdbx_strand_id
1 'polypeptide(L)'
;MDKYFEIEKGSPIYNDYFRYLEEAKKMTSIFNAFAEKHGIEASEFIPRKKKLYILPTEKDKDVFGRKFTQGYGEYGEKQFKCNSDIGKDWVYTVQDMPIPHKPMYFTYGLHVLGRFSSRLFNIGENLYGSLSAHECSFELLECRKEMKASEFYKILESEKEKKNHEK
;
A
#
# COMPACT_ATOMS: atom_id res chain seq x y z
N MET A 1 -7.29 -19.53 -13.75
CA MET A 1 -5.86 -19.69 -14.07
C MET A 1 -5.05 -18.90 -13.08
N ASP A 2 -4.05 -19.53 -12.48
CA ASP A 2 -3.12 -18.88 -11.56
C ASP A 2 -1.74 -18.83 -12.20
N LYS A 3 -1.09 -17.67 -12.15
CA LYS A 3 0.31 -17.50 -12.55
C LYS A 3 1.10 -16.86 -11.43
N TYR A 4 2.32 -17.35 -11.25
CA TYR A 4 3.29 -16.89 -10.27
C TYR A 4 4.55 -16.51 -11.02
N PHE A 5 5.18 -15.40 -10.67
CA PHE A 5 6.29 -14.88 -11.46
C PHE A 5 7.21 -13.98 -10.65
N GLU A 6 8.47 -13.93 -11.10
CA GLU A 6 9.43 -12.92 -10.70
C GLU A 6 9.46 -11.80 -11.76
N ILE A 7 9.51 -10.56 -11.29
CA ILE A 7 9.60 -9.39 -12.16
C ILE A 7 11.05 -9.05 -12.39
N GLU A 8 11.41 -8.89 -13.66
CA GLU A 8 12.75 -8.52 -14.07
C GLU A 8 13.15 -7.13 -13.56
N LYS A 9 14.36 -7.07 -12.99
CA LYS A 9 14.98 -5.83 -12.53
C LYS A 9 15.11 -4.83 -13.67
N GLY A 10 14.84 -3.57 -13.39
CA GLY A 10 14.91 -2.49 -14.37
C GLY A 10 13.67 -2.34 -15.27
N SER A 11 12.72 -3.28 -15.24
CA SER A 11 11.44 -3.09 -15.91
C SER A 11 10.66 -1.90 -15.31
N PRO A 12 9.75 -1.25 -16.06
CA PRO A 12 9.00 -0.10 -15.55
C PRO A 12 8.24 -0.38 -14.25
N ILE A 13 7.57 -1.53 -14.15
CA ILE A 13 6.84 -1.96 -12.93
C ILE A 13 7.79 -2.19 -11.75
N TYR A 14 9.00 -2.72 -11.99
CA TYR A 14 10.01 -2.89 -10.97
C TYR A 14 10.46 -1.54 -10.39
N ASN A 15 10.86 -0.63 -11.27
CA ASN A 15 11.37 0.68 -10.86
C ASN A 15 10.30 1.48 -10.10
N ASP A 16 9.06 1.45 -10.59
CA ASP A 16 7.95 2.14 -9.94
C ASP A 16 7.58 1.50 -8.59
N TYR A 17 7.73 0.19 -8.43
CA TYR A 17 7.50 -0.49 -7.15
C TYR A 17 8.52 -0.08 -6.09
N PHE A 18 9.81 -0.07 -6.43
CA PHE A 18 10.84 0.36 -5.49
C PHE A 18 10.77 1.87 -5.19
N ARG A 19 10.43 2.70 -6.19
CA ARG A 19 10.11 4.11 -5.96
C ARG A 19 8.94 4.27 -4.99
N TYR A 20 7.87 3.48 -5.16
CA TYR A 20 6.75 3.45 -4.23
C TYR A 20 7.19 3.14 -2.79
N LEU A 21 8.10 2.18 -2.58
CA LEU A 21 8.59 1.85 -1.23
C LEU A 21 9.36 3.02 -0.60
N GLU A 22 10.19 3.71 -1.38
CA GLU A 22 10.93 4.89 -0.91
C GLU A 22 9.99 6.05 -0.56
N GLU A 23 9.02 6.33 -1.43
CA GLU A 23 8.00 7.35 -1.21
C GLU A 23 7.10 7.02 -0.02
N ALA A 24 6.74 5.74 0.15
CA ALA A 24 5.97 5.27 1.30
C ALA A 24 6.74 5.49 2.61
N LYS A 25 8.04 5.18 2.66
CA LYS A 25 8.89 5.47 3.83
C LYS A 25 8.92 6.95 4.16
N LYS A 26 9.13 7.81 3.15
CA LYS A 26 9.12 9.27 3.32
C LYS A 26 7.77 9.76 3.85
N MET A 27 6.67 9.25 3.30
CA MET A 27 5.32 9.58 3.73
C MET A 27 5.05 9.13 5.17
N THR A 28 5.53 7.96 5.59
CA THR A 28 5.47 7.52 6.99
C THR A 28 6.23 8.45 7.92
N SER A 29 7.44 8.90 7.55
CA SER A 29 8.18 9.88 8.37
C SER A 29 7.44 11.21 8.50
N ILE A 30 6.82 11.69 7.42
CA ILE A 30 5.99 12.91 7.44
C ILE A 30 4.79 12.74 8.35
N PHE A 31 4.09 11.60 8.23
CA PHE A 31 2.96 11.30 9.09
C PHE A 31 3.37 11.21 10.56
N ASN A 32 4.49 10.56 10.89
CA ASN A 32 4.96 10.46 12.28
C ASN A 32 5.22 11.84 12.90
N ALA A 33 5.90 12.73 12.17
CA ALA A 33 6.12 14.10 12.62
C ALA A 33 4.80 14.89 12.73
N PHE A 34 3.87 14.69 11.80
CA PHE A 34 2.54 15.28 11.85
C PHE A 34 1.73 14.76 13.05
N ALA A 35 1.78 13.46 13.32
CA ALA A 35 1.10 12.81 14.41
C ALA A 35 1.63 13.30 15.76
N GLU A 36 2.95 13.40 15.92
CA GLU A 36 3.58 13.98 17.10
C GLU A 36 3.14 15.43 17.33
N LYS A 37 3.16 16.27 16.28
CA LYS A 37 2.72 17.67 16.33
C LYS A 37 1.27 17.81 16.83
N HIS A 38 0.39 16.92 16.41
CA HIS A 38 -1.06 17.00 16.71
C HIS A 38 -1.50 16.09 17.84
N GLY A 39 -0.60 15.29 18.43
CA GLY A 39 -0.93 14.32 19.48
C GLY A 39 -1.79 13.15 18.98
N ILE A 40 -1.63 12.74 17.73
CA ILE A 40 -2.30 11.56 17.15
C ILE A 40 -1.57 10.30 17.60
N GLU A 41 -2.30 9.33 18.16
CA GLU A 41 -1.75 8.06 18.63
C GLU A 41 -1.77 6.96 17.55
N ALA A 42 -2.69 7.05 16.60
CA ALA A 42 -2.80 6.10 15.49
C ALA A 42 -1.47 5.86 14.77
N SER A 43 -1.11 4.59 14.61
CA SER A 43 0.06 4.13 13.86
C SER A 43 -0.24 3.86 12.38
N GLU A 44 -1.51 3.64 12.04
CA GLU A 44 -1.97 3.35 10.69
C GLU A 44 -2.74 4.53 10.10
N PHE A 45 -2.41 4.86 8.85
CA PHE A 45 -2.97 6.02 8.16
C PHE A 45 -3.09 5.77 6.66
N ILE A 46 -4.04 6.49 6.04
CA ILE A 46 -4.22 6.51 4.59
C ILE A 46 -4.06 7.96 4.11
N PRO A 47 -2.90 8.29 3.51
CA PRO A 47 -2.64 9.63 3.03
C PRO A 47 -3.36 9.89 1.70
N ARG A 48 -3.99 11.05 1.56
CA ARG A 48 -4.44 11.61 0.28
C ARG A 48 -4.06 13.09 0.24
N LYS A 49 -3.91 13.65 -0.97
CA LYS A 49 -3.54 15.08 -1.15
C LYS A 49 -4.46 16.06 -0.42
N LYS A 50 -5.75 15.72 -0.29
CA LYS A 50 -6.77 16.60 0.30
C LYS A 50 -7.40 16.04 1.58
N LYS A 51 -7.00 14.85 2.01
CA LYS A 51 -7.65 14.10 3.08
C LYS A 51 -6.64 13.23 3.82
N LEU A 52 -6.80 13.15 5.13
CA LEU A 52 -6.09 12.19 5.96
C LEU A 52 -7.12 11.28 6.60
N TYR A 53 -6.88 9.97 6.49
CA TYR A 53 -7.58 8.97 7.28
C TYR A 53 -6.58 8.34 8.23
N ILE A 54 -7.05 7.99 9.41
CA ILE A 54 -6.29 7.19 10.37
C ILE A 54 -7.15 6.01 10.81
N LEU A 55 -6.51 4.95 11.31
CA LEU A 55 -7.19 3.95 12.13
C LEU A 55 -7.10 4.43 13.59
N PRO A 56 -8.11 5.12 14.12
CA PRO A 56 -7.98 5.84 15.38
C PRO A 56 -7.94 4.87 16.58
N THR A 57 -7.10 5.16 17.57
CA THR A 57 -7.22 4.56 18.91
C THR A 57 -8.46 5.08 19.62
N GLU A 58 -8.82 4.50 20.77
CA GLU A 58 -9.92 5.07 21.59
C GLU A 58 -9.61 6.50 22.04
N LYS A 59 -8.35 6.80 22.37
CA LYS A 59 -7.92 8.14 22.74
C LYS A 59 -8.07 9.12 21.57
N ASP A 60 -7.69 8.72 20.35
CA ASP A 60 -7.89 9.55 19.17
C ASP A 60 -9.38 9.87 18.94
N LYS A 61 -10.28 8.91 19.20
CA LYS A 61 -11.73 9.13 19.07
C LYS A 61 -12.22 10.17 20.09
N ASP A 62 -11.75 10.09 21.32
CA ASP A 62 -12.12 11.02 22.39
C ASP A 62 -11.62 12.45 22.11
N VAL A 63 -10.36 12.58 21.67
CA VAL A 63 -9.72 13.89 21.42
C VAL A 63 -10.25 14.52 20.13
N PHE A 64 -10.34 13.74 19.05
CA PHE A 64 -10.62 14.27 17.70
C PHE A 64 -12.04 14.02 17.21
N GLY A 65 -12.95 13.48 18.04
CA GLY A 65 -14.30 13.08 17.61
C GLY A 65 -15.06 14.14 16.80
N ARG A 66 -14.98 15.43 17.18
CA ARG A 66 -15.63 16.53 16.43
C ARG A 66 -14.89 16.94 15.16
N LYS A 67 -13.61 16.58 15.05
CA LYS A 67 -12.72 16.84 13.90
C LYS A 67 -12.84 15.76 12.83
N PHE A 68 -13.30 14.56 13.19
CA PHE A 68 -13.59 13.49 12.22
C PHE A 68 -14.91 13.67 11.49
N THR A 69 -15.02 13.05 10.32
CA THR A 69 -16.30 12.82 9.63
C THR A 69 -17.17 11.82 10.40
N GLN A 70 -18.48 11.88 10.19
CA GLN A 70 -19.44 11.03 10.91
C GLN A 70 -19.28 9.54 10.55
N GLY A 71 -19.07 9.23 9.26
CA GLY A 71 -18.88 7.85 8.78
C GLY A 71 -17.54 7.24 9.20
N TYR A 72 -17.50 5.92 9.24
CA TYR A 72 -16.29 5.10 9.22
C TYR A 72 -16.07 4.60 7.79
N GLY A 73 -14.82 4.37 7.42
CA GLY A 73 -14.53 3.58 6.23
C GLY A 73 -14.67 2.08 6.50
N GLU A 74 -14.41 1.29 5.47
CA GLU A 74 -14.69 -0.16 5.45
C GLU A 74 -13.94 -0.92 6.55
N TYR A 75 -12.75 -0.45 6.92
CA TYR A 75 -11.86 -1.10 7.88
C TYR A 75 -11.81 -0.36 9.23
N GLY A 76 -12.77 0.53 9.50
CA GLY A 76 -12.84 1.30 10.74
C GLY A 76 -12.00 2.58 10.74
N GLU A 77 -11.48 2.99 9.57
CA GLU A 77 -10.74 4.24 9.44
C GLU A 77 -11.65 5.47 9.59
N LYS A 78 -11.10 6.55 10.16
CA LYS A 78 -11.76 7.84 10.30
C LYS A 78 -11.05 8.91 9.49
N GLN A 79 -11.82 9.66 8.72
CA GLN A 79 -11.32 10.81 7.95
C GLN A 79 -11.37 12.07 8.81
N PHE A 80 -10.30 12.86 8.85
CA PHE A 80 -10.37 14.24 9.32
C PHE A 80 -11.23 15.09 8.37
N LYS A 81 -12.06 15.98 8.91
CA LYS A 81 -12.81 16.95 8.12
C LYS A 81 -11.83 17.92 7.45
N CYS A 82 -12.00 18.19 6.16
CA CYS A 82 -11.12 19.10 5.42
C CYS A 82 -11.16 20.55 5.93
N ASN A 83 -12.22 20.95 6.64
CA ASN A 83 -12.34 22.27 7.24
C ASN A 83 -11.83 22.35 8.68
N SER A 84 -11.44 21.22 9.29
CA SER A 84 -10.76 21.22 10.59
C SER A 84 -9.36 21.81 10.45
N ASP A 85 -8.85 22.36 11.56
CA ASP A 85 -7.45 22.77 11.73
C ASP A 85 -6.47 21.67 11.32
N ILE A 86 -6.62 20.47 11.88
CA ILE A 86 -5.77 19.30 11.56
C ILE A 86 -5.89 18.94 10.07
N GLY A 87 -7.11 18.89 9.54
CA GLY A 87 -7.34 18.59 8.13
C GLY A 87 -6.69 19.60 7.18
N LYS A 88 -6.78 20.90 7.48
CA LYS A 88 -6.14 21.97 6.69
C LYS A 88 -4.62 21.88 6.77
N ASP A 89 -4.07 21.64 7.96
CA ASP A 89 -2.63 21.52 8.16
C ASP A 89 -2.05 20.30 7.44
N TRP A 90 -2.79 19.18 7.40
CA TRP A 90 -2.41 18.03 6.57
C TRP A 90 -2.31 18.41 5.09
N VAL A 91 -3.33 19.06 4.54
CA VAL A 91 -3.34 19.46 3.12
C VAL A 91 -2.17 20.36 2.80
N TYR A 92 -1.83 21.29 3.69
CA TYR A 92 -0.65 22.15 3.56
C TYR A 92 0.65 21.34 3.61
N THR A 93 0.77 20.40 4.56
CA THR A 93 1.96 19.56 4.76
C THR A 93 2.30 18.72 3.52
N VAL A 94 1.29 18.22 2.80
CA VAL A 94 1.50 17.30 1.65
C VAL A 94 1.23 17.93 0.29
N GLN A 95 1.04 19.25 0.18
CA GLN A 95 0.61 19.90 -1.06
C GLN A 95 1.54 19.64 -2.25
N ASP A 96 2.86 19.65 -2.00
CA ASP A 96 3.91 19.48 -3.01
C ASP A 96 4.43 18.04 -3.11
N MET A 97 3.86 17.12 -2.31
CA MET A 97 4.34 15.75 -2.21
C MET A 97 3.51 14.80 -3.09
N PRO A 98 4.16 13.85 -3.79
CA PRO A 98 3.44 12.75 -4.40
C PRO A 98 2.84 11.86 -3.30
N ILE A 99 1.61 11.41 -3.51
CA ILE A 99 1.03 10.37 -2.66
C ILE A 99 1.54 9.03 -3.20
N PRO A 100 2.20 8.21 -2.38
CA PRO A 100 2.76 6.94 -2.84
C PRO A 100 1.64 6.02 -3.31
N HIS A 101 1.74 5.56 -4.56
CA HIS A 101 0.81 4.60 -5.14
C HIS A 101 1.53 3.30 -5.47
N LYS A 102 1.05 2.20 -4.89
CA LYS A 102 1.56 0.87 -5.23
C LYS A 102 1.22 0.59 -6.70
N PRO A 103 2.21 0.22 -7.54
CA PRO A 103 1.94 -0.08 -8.95
C PRO A 103 0.98 -1.25 -9.09
N MET A 104 0.07 -1.15 -10.07
CA MET A 104 -0.91 -2.19 -10.38
C MET A 104 -0.57 -2.80 -11.73
N TYR A 105 -0.75 -4.11 -11.90
CA TYR A 105 -0.40 -4.78 -13.15
C TYR A 105 -1.09 -4.20 -14.40
N PHE A 106 -2.31 -3.66 -14.24
CA PHE A 106 -3.10 -3.09 -15.33
C PHE A 106 -2.47 -1.85 -15.96
N THR A 107 -1.68 -1.08 -15.20
CA THR A 107 -0.98 0.10 -15.74
C THR A 107 0.23 -0.28 -16.59
N TYR A 108 0.59 -1.56 -16.61
CA TYR A 108 1.73 -2.09 -17.37
C TYR A 108 1.28 -3.13 -18.39
N GLY A 109 0.10 -2.96 -19.02
CA GLY A 109 -0.32 -3.78 -20.17
C GLY A 109 -0.88 -5.16 -19.83
N LEU A 110 -1.11 -5.49 -18.56
CA LEU A 110 -1.85 -6.70 -18.21
C LEU A 110 -3.35 -6.41 -18.27
N HIS A 111 -4.08 -7.15 -19.11
CA HIS A 111 -5.53 -7.04 -19.20
C HIS A 111 -6.18 -8.36 -18.78
N VAL A 112 -6.93 -8.31 -17.67
CA VAL A 112 -7.69 -9.44 -17.14
C VAL A 112 -9.11 -8.99 -16.90
N LEU A 113 -10.07 -9.80 -17.35
CA LEU A 113 -11.50 -9.55 -17.22
C LEU A 113 -12.10 -10.47 -16.14
N GLY A 114 -13.18 -10.00 -15.53
CA GLY A 114 -13.91 -10.75 -14.51
C GLY A 114 -13.26 -10.73 -13.14
N ARG A 115 -13.59 -11.72 -12.30
CA ARG A 115 -13.02 -11.82 -10.95
C ARG A 115 -11.55 -12.25 -11.02
N PHE A 116 -10.68 -11.42 -10.43
CA PHE A 116 -9.27 -11.72 -10.28
C PHE A 116 -8.75 -11.38 -8.88
N SER A 117 -7.62 -11.96 -8.51
CA SER A 117 -6.83 -11.56 -7.35
C SER A 117 -5.37 -11.39 -7.74
N SER A 118 -4.66 -10.50 -7.06
CA SER A 118 -3.27 -10.19 -7.38
C SER A 118 -2.44 -9.98 -6.12
N ARG A 119 -1.16 -10.35 -6.18
CA ARG A 119 -0.16 -10.01 -5.16
C ARG A 119 1.05 -9.41 -5.85
N LEU A 120 1.69 -8.46 -5.17
CA LEU A 120 2.95 -7.85 -5.59
C LEU A 120 3.74 -7.51 -4.32
N PHE A 121 4.92 -8.09 -4.15
CA PHE A 121 5.76 -7.88 -2.96
C PHE A 121 7.23 -8.15 -3.30
N ASN A 122 8.14 -7.54 -2.54
CA ASN A 122 9.57 -7.80 -2.66
C ASN A 122 10.12 -8.59 -1.47
N ILE A 123 11.18 -9.35 -1.71
CA ILE A 123 12.09 -9.89 -0.69
C ILE A 123 13.50 -9.51 -1.10
N GLY A 124 14.16 -8.70 -0.27
CA GLY A 124 15.37 -7.98 -0.68
C GLY A 124 15.09 -7.14 -1.93
N GLU A 125 15.91 -7.34 -2.96
CA GLU A 125 15.79 -6.67 -4.26
C GLU A 125 14.91 -7.43 -5.26
N ASN A 126 14.47 -8.64 -4.95
CA ASN A 126 13.67 -9.42 -5.90
C ASN A 126 12.20 -9.09 -5.73
N LEU A 127 11.49 -8.90 -6.84
CA LEU A 127 10.09 -8.52 -6.88
C LEU A 127 9.24 -9.67 -7.41
N TYR A 128 8.31 -10.15 -6.59
CA TYR A 128 7.47 -11.30 -6.87
C TYR A 128 6.02 -10.90 -7.05
N GLY A 129 5.34 -11.62 -7.94
CA GLY A 129 3.95 -11.40 -8.26
C GLY A 129 3.16 -12.70 -8.40
N SER A 130 1.88 -12.62 -8.08
CA SER A 130 0.91 -13.65 -8.47
C SER A 130 -0.34 -13.00 -9.03
N LEU A 131 -0.97 -13.68 -9.98
CA LEU A 131 -2.27 -13.31 -10.50
C LEU A 131 -3.14 -14.55 -10.65
N SER A 132 -4.36 -14.47 -10.11
CA SER A 132 -5.41 -15.46 -10.31
C SER A 132 -6.55 -14.82 -11.08
N ALA A 133 -6.96 -15.43 -12.19
CA ALA A 133 -8.10 -14.99 -12.99
C ALA A 133 -9.06 -16.18 -13.19
N HIS A 134 -10.33 -16.05 -12.80
CA HIS A 134 -11.28 -17.16 -12.87
C HIS A 134 -11.92 -17.32 -14.25
N GLU A 135 -12.14 -16.20 -14.94
CA GLU A 135 -13.02 -16.12 -16.12
C GLU A 135 -12.27 -15.95 -17.44
N CYS A 136 -10.95 -15.72 -17.40
CA CYS A 136 -10.14 -15.59 -18.61
C CYS A 136 -8.74 -16.18 -18.45
N SER A 137 -8.16 -16.60 -19.58
CA SER A 137 -6.74 -16.83 -19.72
C SER A 137 -6.01 -15.51 -19.94
N PHE A 138 -4.74 -15.47 -19.53
CA PHE A 138 -3.89 -14.31 -19.76
C PHE A 138 -2.45 -14.76 -19.96
N GLU A 139 -1.71 -13.98 -20.74
CA GLU A 139 -0.27 -14.18 -20.92
C GLU A 139 0.51 -13.24 -20.00
N LEU A 140 1.69 -13.70 -19.60
CA LEU A 140 2.62 -12.85 -18.88
C LEU A 140 3.41 -12.04 -19.90
N LEU A 141 3.67 -10.79 -19.56
CA LEU A 141 4.57 -9.95 -20.33
C LEU A 141 6.00 -10.44 -20.14
N GLU A 142 6.88 -10.15 -21.11
CA GLU A 142 8.27 -10.63 -21.13
C GLU A 142 9.04 -10.34 -19.84
N CYS A 143 8.79 -9.19 -19.21
CA CYS A 143 9.43 -8.80 -17.95
C CYS A 143 8.98 -9.61 -16.72
N ARG A 144 8.13 -10.63 -16.88
CA ARG A 144 7.59 -11.48 -15.82
C ARG A 144 7.96 -12.93 -16.09
N LYS A 145 8.98 -13.41 -15.39
CA LYS A 145 9.50 -14.77 -15.52
C LYS A 145 8.62 -15.70 -14.70
N GLU A 146 7.83 -16.52 -15.39
CA GLU A 146 6.91 -17.48 -14.75
C GLU A 146 7.68 -18.47 -13.87
N MET A 147 7.12 -18.80 -12.72
CA MET A 147 7.65 -19.78 -11.78
C MET A 147 6.57 -20.71 -11.25
N LYS A 148 6.97 -21.82 -10.64
CA LYS A 148 6.01 -22.77 -10.06
C LYS A 148 5.36 -22.18 -8.82
N ALA A 149 4.09 -22.51 -8.62
CA ALA A 149 3.37 -22.15 -7.39
C ALA A 149 4.13 -22.60 -6.13
N SER A 150 4.69 -23.81 -6.13
CA SER A 150 5.46 -24.35 -5.00
C SER A 150 6.73 -23.56 -4.69
N GLU A 151 7.38 -22.96 -5.70
CA GLU A 151 8.55 -22.10 -5.49
C GLU A 151 8.12 -20.76 -4.86
N PHE A 152 7.06 -20.17 -5.40
CA PHE A 152 6.49 -18.92 -4.88
C PHE A 152 6.03 -19.02 -3.42
N TYR A 153 5.35 -20.11 -3.04
CA TYR A 153 4.90 -20.29 -1.66
C TYR A 153 6.05 -20.57 -0.69
N LYS A 154 7.08 -21.32 -1.10
CA LYS A 154 8.30 -21.49 -0.30
C LYS A 154 8.95 -20.14 0.02
N ILE A 155 9.04 -19.25 -0.97
CA ILE A 155 9.57 -17.89 -0.79
C ILE A 155 8.76 -17.12 0.27
N LEU A 156 7.42 -17.20 0.22
CA LEU A 156 6.54 -16.55 1.20
C LEU A 156 6.66 -17.14 2.61
N GLU A 157 6.77 -18.46 2.72
CA GLU A 157 6.90 -19.17 4.00
C GLU A 157 8.22 -18.82 4.68
N SER A 158 9.33 -18.87 3.94
CA SER A 158 10.65 -18.50 4.47
C SER A 158 10.70 -17.05 4.98
N GLU A 159 10.00 -16.11 4.33
CA GLU A 159 9.93 -14.72 4.79
C GLU A 159 9.07 -14.57 6.06
N LYS A 160 7.97 -15.32 6.17
CA LYS A 160 7.14 -15.33 7.38
C LYS A 160 7.89 -15.92 8.57
N GLU A 161 8.63 -17.00 8.36
CA GLU A 161 9.44 -17.63 9.41
C GLU A 161 10.49 -16.67 9.95
N LYS A 162 11.21 -15.95 9.08
CA LYS A 162 12.18 -14.91 9.51
C LYS A 162 11.55 -13.84 10.38
N LYS A 163 10.42 -13.26 9.94
CA LYS A 163 9.72 -12.20 10.70
C LYS A 163 9.19 -12.66 12.06
N ASN A 164 8.90 -13.94 12.21
CA ASN A 164 8.48 -14.49 13.51
C ASN A 164 9.65 -14.75 14.46
N HIS A 165 10.87 -14.93 13.96
CA HIS A 165 12.08 -15.09 14.78
C HIS A 165 12.73 -13.74 15.16
N GLU A 166 12.42 -12.66 14.44
CA GLU A 166 12.91 -11.30 14.70
C GLU A 166 12.00 -10.46 15.64
N LYS A 167 10.87 -11.03 16.09
CA LYS A 167 9.94 -10.42 17.06
C LYS A 167 10.14 -11.02 18.45
#